data_AF-A0A3D4MFS7-F1
#
_entry.id   AF-A0A3D4MFS7-F1
#
_cell.length_a   1.000
_cell.length_b   1.000
_cell.length_c   1.000
_cell.angle_alpha   90.00
_cell.angle_beta   90.00
_cell.angle_gamma   90.00
#
_symmetry.space_group_name_H-M   'P 1'
#
loop_
_entity.id
_entity.type
_entity.pdbx_description
1 polymer ?
#
loop_
_entity_poly.entity_id
_entity_poly.type
_entity_poly.pdbx_seq_one_letter_code
_entity_poly.pdbx_strand_id
1 'polypeptide(L)'
;MDLRIPRTPEDDAGGAPLNLSAAIAEFYTDFPEHTHDVFILNHQAHARGREAVESIAPQIEALQQRHPEAKTGIAKSMALGGFEGKLPMSVNISESMFNKKAESAIYGRIVIPAGDQFSATLLKSIFVAGDHQPNSRFPMMAAAYNNTEMWQRYVLDHELGHAVTMLKINKQSMKTSSFGNKAECEADAYAMIRHYQRYGSQSSFPEYVRDLRNMNAVHKMDVTHWTSRAVQKVIDLNKQGQLQSLMPQQARDLAVKIAEETHLSTDAEHNITKAFKPMVFNMAAQKRTEGDRVMTLIESAARIGAETQSPAVLEICKLYIERIGQYAPAHLPQTKTAEALRETAKNAKEMFTRKLDTEPVMGGLGRILRDAMIDAQSGVNHPPQNDNRKQPPKPPKPPR
;
A
#
# COMPACT_ATOMS: atom_id res chain seq x y z
N MET A 1 14.75 -29.10 -6.39
CA MET A 1 16.05 -28.40 -6.47
C MET A 1 16.21 -27.61 -5.20
N ASP A 2 17.28 -27.84 -4.43
CA ASP A 2 17.62 -27.07 -3.22
C ASP A 2 18.41 -25.83 -3.66
N LEU A 3 17.73 -24.70 -3.80
CA LEU A 3 18.29 -23.44 -4.33
C LEU A 3 18.71 -22.55 -3.17
N ARG A 4 19.93 -22.74 -2.68
CA ARG A 4 20.49 -21.95 -1.57
C ARG A 4 21.11 -20.66 -2.09
N ILE A 5 20.38 -19.56 -1.96
CA ILE A 5 20.93 -18.20 -2.10
C ILE A 5 21.75 -17.87 -0.83
N PRO A 6 22.93 -17.23 -0.94
CA PRO A 6 23.67 -16.75 0.23
C PRO A 6 22.84 -15.68 0.96
N ARG A 7 22.42 -15.98 2.20
CA ARG A 7 21.71 -15.04 3.08
C ARG A 7 22.66 -13.90 3.51
N THR A 8 22.22 -12.64 3.48
CA THR A 8 22.89 -11.57 4.22
C THR A 8 22.36 -11.50 5.66
N PRO A 9 23.11 -10.98 6.65
CA PRO A 9 22.64 -10.83 8.03
C PRO A 9 21.34 -10.02 8.16
N GLU A 10 21.04 -9.16 7.19
CA GLU A 10 19.80 -8.37 7.08
C GLU A 10 18.66 -9.12 6.38
N ASP A 11 18.96 -10.23 5.70
CA ASP A 11 17.98 -11.16 5.12
C ASP A 11 17.62 -12.27 6.13
N ASP A 12 18.41 -12.37 7.21
CA ASP A 12 18.13 -13.26 8.31
C ASP A 12 17.10 -12.59 9.20
N ALA A 13 15.87 -12.59 8.68
CA ALA A 13 14.76 -12.38 9.55
C ALA A 13 14.69 -13.50 10.61
N GLY A 14 15.44 -14.60 10.44
CA GLY A 14 15.22 -15.83 11.18
C GLY A 14 14.02 -16.57 10.59
N GLY A 15 13.94 -17.87 10.90
CA GLY A 15 12.93 -18.76 10.34
C GLY A 15 13.28 -19.37 8.98
N ALA A 16 12.43 -20.32 8.56
CA ALA A 16 12.52 -20.97 7.25
C ALA A 16 12.02 -20.03 6.14
N PRO A 17 12.43 -20.22 4.87
CA PRO A 17 11.76 -19.57 3.75
C PRO A 17 10.36 -20.16 3.54
N LEU A 18 9.46 -19.38 2.94
CA LEU A 18 8.12 -19.81 2.55
C LEU A 18 8.21 -20.89 1.46
N ASN A 19 7.49 -21.99 1.65
CA ASN A 19 7.25 -22.95 0.57
C ASN A 19 6.21 -22.37 -0.40
N LEU A 20 6.70 -21.66 -1.41
CA LEU A 20 5.86 -20.90 -2.32
C LEU A 20 4.94 -21.78 -3.17
N SER A 21 5.40 -22.95 -3.59
CA SER A 21 4.55 -23.91 -4.31
C SER A 21 3.36 -24.39 -3.46
N ALA A 22 3.60 -24.68 -2.18
CA ALA A 22 2.53 -25.06 -1.27
C ALA A 22 1.56 -23.90 -1.01
N ALA A 23 2.07 -22.68 -0.84
CA ALA A 23 1.25 -21.48 -0.65
C ALA A 23 0.38 -21.15 -1.87
N ILE A 24 0.90 -21.32 -3.09
CA ILE A 24 0.13 -21.14 -4.33
C ILE A 24 -0.92 -22.26 -4.48
N ALA A 25 -0.59 -23.51 -4.14
CA ALA A 25 -1.55 -24.61 -4.17
C ALA A 25 -2.71 -24.41 -3.18
N GLU A 26 -2.40 -23.89 -1.98
CA GLU A 26 -3.42 -23.47 -1.01
C GLU A 26 -4.32 -22.38 -1.62
N PHE A 27 -3.75 -21.36 -2.27
CA PHE A 27 -4.53 -20.30 -2.91
C PHE A 27 -5.51 -20.84 -3.97
N TYR A 28 -5.07 -21.74 -4.86
CA TYR A 28 -5.97 -22.34 -5.85
C TYR A 28 -7.04 -23.24 -5.23
N THR A 29 -6.77 -23.81 -4.06
CA THR A 29 -7.77 -24.58 -3.30
C THR A 29 -8.81 -23.65 -2.69
N ASP A 30 -8.35 -22.53 -2.14
CA ASP A 30 -9.20 -21.49 -1.57
C ASP A 30 -10.06 -20.80 -2.64
N PHE A 31 -9.50 -20.58 -3.85
CA PHE A 31 -10.18 -19.89 -4.94
C PHE A 31 -9.97 -20.57 -6.32
N PRO A 32 -10.74 -21.62 -6.62
CA PRO A 32 -10.60 -22.39 -7.87
C PRO A 32 -10.86 -21.57 -9.13
N GLU A 33 -11.59 -20.45 -9.04
CA GLU A 33 -11.80 -19.52 -10.14
C GLU A 33 -10.51 -18.83 -10.62
N HIS A 34 -9.45 -18.82 -9.80
CA HIS A 34 -8.14 -18.24 -10.13
C HIS A 34 -7.16 -19.26 -10.72
N THR A 35 -7.58 -20.48 -11.07
CA THR A 35 -6.70 -21.53 -11.65
C THR A 35 -6.06 -21.16 -13.00
N HIS A 36 -6.47 -20.04 -13.61
CA HIS A 36 -5.86 -19.48 -14.82
C HIS A 36 -4.88 -18.33 -14.54
N ASP A 37 -4.75 -17.90 -13.27
CA ASP A 37 -3.73 -16.94 -12.86
C ASP A 37 -2.34 -17.60 -12.95
N VAL A 38 -1.40 -16.88 -13.54
CA VAL A 38 -0.02 -17.28 -13.78
C VAL A 38 0.88 -16.59 -12.78
N PHE A 39 1.65 -17.36 -12.03
CA PHE A 39 2.61 -16.83 -11.06
C PHE A 39 4.00 -16.78 -11.67
N ILE A 40 4.70 -15.65 -11.52
CA ILE A 40 6.11 -15.52 -11.91
C ILE A 40 6.92 -15.11 -10.69
N LEU A 41 7.88 -15.93 -10.28
CA LEU A 41 8.62 -15.69 -9.04
C LEU A 41 9.79 -14.73 -9.28
N ASN A 42 9.79 -13.56 -8.61
CA ASN A 42 10.58 -12.39 -9.01
C ASN A 42 12.11 -12.60 -9.04
N HIS A 43 12.70 -13.43 -8.17
CA HIS A 43 14.18 -13.53 -8.07
C HIS A 43 14.78 -14.90 -7.80
N GLN A 44 13.97 -15.91 -7.46
CA GLN A 44 14.52 -17.24 -7.16
C GLN A 44 14.87 -18.04 -8.42
N ALA A 45 14.28 -17.70 -9.57
CA ALA A 45 14.36 -18.51 -10.78
C ALA A 45 15.02 -17.79 -11.98
N HIS A 46 15.03 -16.45 -12.02
CA HIS A 46 15.41 -15.68 -13.22
C HIS A 46 16.31 -14.49 -12.88
N ALA A 47 17.39 -14.29 -13.64
CA ALA A 47 18.34 -13.20 -13.42
C ALA A 47 17.89 -11.88 -14.07
N ARG A 48 17.06 -11.96 -15.11
CA ARG A 48 16.52 -10.82 -15.86
C ARG A 48 15.02 -10.96 -16.06
N GLY A 49 14.31 -9.84 -16.15
CA GLY A 49 12.86 -9.86 -16.36
C GLY A 49 12.42 -10.51 -17.67
N ARG A 50 13.24 -10.41 -18.72
CA ARG A 50 12.99 -11.11 -19.99
C ARG A 50 12.90 -12.62 -19.80
N GLU A 51 13.83 -13.21 -19.06
CA GLU A 51 13.87 -14.67 -18.79
C GLU A 51 12.64 -15.11 -17.99
N ALA A 52 12.16 -14.26 -17.08
CA ALA A 52 10.97 -14.51 -16.29
C ALA A 52 9.68 -14.44 -17.13
N VAL A 53 9.58 -13.50 -18.07
CA VAL A 53 8.45 -13.44 -19.01
C VAL A 53 8.50 -14.60 -20.01
N GLU A 54 9.70 -14.99 -20.46
CA GLU A 54 9.89 -16.17 -21.32
C GLU A 54 9.49 -17.48 -20.64
N SER A 55 9.77 -17.64 -19.35
CA SER A 55 9.44 -18.87 -18.61
C SER A 55 7.95 -19.12 -18.45
N ILE A 56 7.13 -18.05 -18.53
CA ILE A 56 5.68 -18.16 -18.50
C ILE A 56 4.99 -17.94 -19.85
N ALA A 57 5.77 -17.82 -20.93
CA ALA A 57 5.24 -17.63 -22.27
C ALA A 57 4.25 -18.74 -22.68
N PRO A 58 4.51 -20.04 -22.41
CA PRO A 58 3.56 -21.11 -22.76
C PRO A 58 2.21 -20.97 -22.04
N GLN A 59 2.20 -20.56 -20.77
CA GLN A 59 0.96 -20.35 -20.00
C GLN A 59 0.17 -19.17 -20.55
N ILE A 60 0.85 -18.06 -20.90
CA ILE A 60 0.19 -16.90 -21.52
C ILE A 60 -0.32 -17.25 -22.92
N GLU A 61 0.42 -18.01 -23.71
CA GLU A 61 -0.02 -18.46 -25.03
C GLU A 61 -1.24 -19.38 -24.94
N ALA A 62 -1.24 -20.34 -24.02
CA ALA A 62 -2.40 -21.17 -23.76
C ALA A 62 -3.61 -20.34 -23.33
N LEU A 63 -3.41 -19.31 -22.50
CA LEU A 63 -4.46 -18.38 -22.11
C LEU A 63 -5.00 -17.57 -23.31
N GLN A 64 -4.10 -17.05 -24.15
CA GLN A 64 -4.44 -16.30 -25.38
C GLN A 64 -5.19 -17.17 -26.39
N GLN A 65 -4.84 -18.45 -26.51
CA GLN A 65 -5.54 -19.39 -27.40
C GLN A 65 -6.96 -19.67 -26.91
N ARG A 66 -7.16 -19.77 -25.59
CA ARG A 66 -8.51 -19.94 -24.99
C ARG A 66 -9.33 -18.65 -25.05
N HIS A 67 -8.67 -17.51 -24.94
CA HIS A 67 -9.29 -16.18 -24.93
C HIS A 67 -8.61 -15.27 -25.96
N PRO A 68 -8.93 -15.41 -27.27
CA PRO A 68 -8.33 -14.60 -28.34
C PRO A 68 -8.47 -13.08 -28.14
N GLU A 69 -9.44 -12.65 -27.35
CA GLU A 69 -9.72 -11.26 -27.00
C GLU A 69 -8.87 -10.73 -25.83
N ALA A 70 -8.13 -11.61 -25.13
CA ALA A 70 -7.27 -11.21 -24.02
C ALA A 70 -6.11 -10.33 -24.50
N LYS A 71 -5.88 -9.19 -23.83
CA LYS A 71 -4.78 -8.26 -24.17
C LYS A 71 -3.46 -8.66 -23.52
N THR A 72 -2.89 -9.80 -23.89
CA THR A 72 -1.69 -10.37 -23.24
C THR A 72 -0.39 -9.58 -23.47
N GLY A 73 -0.25 -8.88 -24.61
CA GLY A 73 0.99 -8.16 -24.95
C GLY A 73 1.33 -7.02 -23.97
N ILE A 74 0.32 -6.30 -23.47
CA ILE A 74 0.54 -5.24 -22.48
C ILE A 74 0.85 -5.85 -21.11
N ALA A 75 0.21 -6.97 -20.76
CA ALA A 75 0.49 -7.69 -19.51
C ALA A 75 1.95 -8.11 -19.44
N LYS A 76 2.46 -8.69 -20.53
CA LYS A 76 3.87 -9.07 -20.68
C LYS A 76 4.81 -7.87 -20.50
N SER A 77 4.45 -6.72 -21.07
CA SER A 77 5.27 -5.50 -21.00
C SER A 77 5.30 -4.91 -19.58
N MET A 78 4.16 -4.86 -18.89
CA MET A 78 4.10 -4.41 -17.49
C MET A 78 4.82 -5.38 -16.56
N ALA A 79 4.63 -6.69 -16.75
CA ALA A 79 5.34 -7.72 -16.00
C ALA A 79 6.86 -7.61 -16.20
N LEU A 80 7.32 -7.41 -17.44
CA LEU A 80 8.74 -7.17 -17.71
C LEU A 80 9.29 -5.99 -16.90
N GLY A 81 8.60 -4.85 -16.92
CA GLY A 81 8.98 -3.67 -16.14
C GLY A 81 8.96 -3.93 -14.63
N GLY A 82 7.95 -4.64 -14.13
CA GLY A 82 7.88 -5.08 -12.73
C GLY A 82 9.05 -5.96 -12.33
N PHE A 83 9.43 -6.92 -13.17
CA PHE A 83 10.59 -7.77 -12.95
C PHE A 83 11.92 -7.00 -12.99
N GLU A 84 12.13 -6.18 -14.01
CA GLU A 84 13.36 -5.40 -14.15
C GLU A 84 13.53 -4.41 -13.00
N GLY A 85 12.43 -3.80 -12.57
CA GLY A 85 12.37 -2.96 -11.39
C GLY A 85 12.45 -3.73 -10.07
N LYS A 86 12.39 -5.07 -10.12
CA LYS A 86 12.30 -5.94 -8.95
C LYS A 86 11.16 -5.51 -8.04
N LEU A 87 9.94 -5.36 -8.57
CA LEU A 87 8.78 -4.88 -7.84
C LEU A 87 7.75 -6.01 -7.67
N PRO A 88 7.09 -6.11 -6.51
CA PRO A 88 5.96 -7.01 -6.35
C PRO A 88 4.78 -6.39 -7.09
N MET A 89 4.04 -7.19 -7.84
CA MET A 89 2.83 -6.68 -8.48
C MET A 89 1.93 -7.79 -8.96
N SER A 90 0.66 -7.44 -9.11
CA SER A 90 -0.34 -8.19 -9.85
C SER A 90 -0.71 -7.43 -11.12
N VAL A 91 -0.57 -8.07 -12.28
CA VAL A 91 -0.93 -7.50 -13.58
C VAL A 91 -2.10 -8.29 -14.17
N ASN A 92 -3.23 -7.62 -14.37
CA ASN A 92 -4.42 -8.23 -14.95
C ASN A 92 -4.23 -8.57 -16.44
N ILE A 93 -4.67 -9.75 -16.87
CA ILE A 93 -4.87 -10.11 -18.28
C ILE A 93 -6.37 -10.07 -18.54
N SER A 94 -6.84 -9.02 -19.24
CA SER A 94 -8.27 -8.80 -19.49
C SER A 94 -8.57 -8.39 -20.93
N GLU A 95 -9.86 -8.41 -21.29
CA GLU A 95 -10.38 -7.92 -22.59
C GLU A 95 -10.06 -6.43 -22.79
N SER A 96 -9.99 -5.70 -21.68
CA SER A 96 -9.80 -4.27 -21.66
C SER A 96 -8.94 -3.90 -20.45
N MET A 97 -7.64 -3.92 -20.64
CA MET A 97 -6.74 -3.24 -19.71
C MET A 97 -6.92 -1.71 -19.72
N PHE A 98 -7.53 -1.15 -20.78
CA PHE A 98 -7.60 0.31 -20.99
C PHE A 98 -8.92 0.83 -21.56
N ASN A 99 -9.94 0.01 -21.85
CA ASN A 99 -11.14 0.51 -22.56
C ASN A 99 -12.23 1.05 -21.60
N LYS A 100 -11.93 1.30 -20.32
CA LYS A 100 -12.83 1.99 -19.37
C LYS A 100 -14.18 1.27 -19.15
N LYS A 101 -14.31 0.01 -19.60
CA LYS A 101 -15.50 -0.82 -19.41
C LYS A 101 -15.40 -1.50 -18.04
N ALA A 102 -16.44 -1.34 -17.22
CA ALA A 102 -16.47 -1.84 -15.82
C ALA A 102 -16.50 -3.37 -15.75
N GLU A 103 -16.98 -4.00 -16.81
CA GLU A 103 -17.39 -5.40 -16.84
C GLU A 103 -16.46 -6.26 -17.68
N SER A 104 -15.26 -5.76 -17.98
CA SER A 104 -14.31 -6.50 -18.81
C SER A 104 -13.83 -7.74 -18.07
N ALA A 105 -14.02 -8.89 -18.71
CA ALA A 105 -13.60 -10.17 -18.17
C ALA A 105 -12.09 -10.15 -17.91
N ILE A 106 -11.70 -10.61 -16.71
CA ILE A 106 -10.33 -10.94 -16.36
C ILE A 106 -10.16 -12.43 -16.71
N TYR A 107 -9.27 -12.72 -17.66
CA TYR A 107 -9.02 -14.08 -18.14
C TYR A 107 -7.94 -14.78 -17.33
N GLY A 108 -7.03 -14.00 -16.76
CA GLY A 108 -6.01 -14.45 -15.83
C GLY A 108 -5.23 -13.26 -15.30
N ARG A 109 -4.23 -13.52 -14.47
CA ARG A 109 -3.31 -12.51 -13.96
C ARG A 109 -1.88 -13.00 -14.01
N ILE A 110 -0.96 -12.05 -14.06
CA ILE A 110 0.45 -12.29 -13.76
C ILE A 110 0.68 -11.82 -12.33
N VAL A 111 0.95 -12.74 -11.42
CA VAL A 111 1.27 -12.42 -10.02
C VAL A 111 2.78 -12.56 -9.82
N ILE A 112 3.41 -11.47 -9.41
CA ILE A 112 4.86 -11.36 -9.20
C ILE A 112 5.10 -11.22 -7.69
N PRO A 113 5.18 -12.32 -6.92
CA PRO A 113 5.47 -12.22 -5.49
C PRO A 113 6.90 -11.76 -5.26
N ALA A 114 7.14 -11.25 -4.05
CA ALA A 114 8.48 -10.96 -3.57
C ALA A 114 9.35 -12.23 -3.52
N GLY A 115 10.42 -12.33 -4.34
CA GLY A 115 11.43 -13.39 -4.20
C GLY A 115 12.40 -13.12 -3.05
N ASP A 116 13.18 -14.08 -2.54
CA ASP A 116 14.02 -13.94 -1.31
C ASP A 116 14.88 -12.68 -1.25
N GLN A 117 15.59 -12.35 -2.34
CA GLN A 117 16.40 -11.14 -2.40
C GLN A 117 15.54 -9.88 -2.40
N PHE A 118 14.26 -9.98 -2.76
CA PHE A 118 13.22 -8.97 -2.62
C PHE A 118 12.29 -9.18 -1.43
N SER A 119 12.30 -10.27 -0.67
CA SER A 119 11.74 -10.29 0.69
C SER A 119 12.71 -9.57 1.60
N ALA A 120 14.00 -9.87 1.46
CA ALA A 120 15.12 -9.05 1.86
C ALA A 120 15.03 -7.64 1.29
N THR A 121 14.83 -7.51 -0.03
CA THR A 121 14.72 -6.19 -0.66
C THR A 121 13.40 -5.54 -0.33
N LEU A 122 12.31 -6.14 0.16
CA LEU A 122 11.01 -5.54 0.55
C LEU A 122 10.96 -5.22 2.03
N LEU A 123 11.62 -6.04 2.85
CA LEU A 123 12.25 -5.62 4.10
C LEU A 123 13.18 -4.41 3.86
N LYS A 124 13.77 -4.27 2.65
CA LYS A 124 14.50 -3.08 2.15
C LYS A 124 13.72 -2.22 1.08
N SER A 125 12.44 -2.42 0.70
CA SER A 125 11.85 -1.88 -0.59
C SER A 125 10.35 -1.66 -0.59
N ILE A 126 9.69 -2.00 0.53
CA ILE A 126 8.78 -1.02 1.14
C ILE A 126 9.49 0.37 1.22
N PHE A 127 10.82 0.41 1.06
CA PHE A 127 11.70 1.56 0.92
C PHE A 127 12.22 1.97 -0.48
N VAL A 128 11.92 1.31 -1.61
CA VAL A 128 12.53 1.70 -2.89
C VAL A 128 11.67 1.30 -4.10
N ALA A 129 10.96 2.28 -4.66
CA ALA A 129 11.01 2.51 -6.09
C ALA A 129 11.55 3.93 -6.29
N GLY A 130 12.87 4.06 -6.45
CA GLY A 130 13.53 5.32 -6.83
C GLY A 130 14.26 6.12 -5.74
N ASP A 131 14.46 5.60 -4.53
CA ASP A 131 15.20 6.34 -3.48
C ASP A 131 16.73 6.17 -3.61
N HIS A 132 17.48 7.27 -3.42
CA HIS A 132 18.94 7.30 -3.40
C HIS A 132 19.54 7.05 -2.01
N GLN A 133 18.71 6.82 -0.97
CA GLN A 133 19.16 6.61 0.40
C GLN A 133 19.14 5.13 0.82
N PRO A 134 20.25 4.59 1.38
CA PRO A 134 20.31 3.21 1.86
C PRO A 134 19.46 2.99 3.12
N ASN A 135 18.82 1.81 3.20
CA ASN A 135 17.91 1.39 4.29
C ASN A 135 18.58 1.04 5.61
N SER A 136 19.91 1.06 5.67
CA SER A 136 20.68 0.87 6.90
C SER A 136 20.49 1.99 7.94
N ARG A 137 19.43 2.81 7.80
CA ARG A 137 19.18 4.06 8.54
C ARG A 137 17.70 4.22 8.92
N PHE A 138 16.88 3.20 8.67
CA PHE A 138 15.53 3.11 9.22
C PHE A 138 15.62 2.36 10.55
N PRO A 139 14.77 2.69 11.53
CA PRO A 139 14.73 1.91 12.74
C PRO A 139 14.59 0.41 12.46
N MET A 140 15.44 -0.38 13.10
CA MET A 140 15.53 -1.82 12.88
C MET A 140 14.22 -2.50 13.31
N MET A 141 13.75 -3.42 12.48
CA MET A 141 12.66 -4.31 12.85
C MET A 141 13.05 -5.04 14.14
N ALA A 142 12.21 -4.97 15.17
CA ALA A 142 12.52 -5.67 16.42
C ALA A 142 12.61 -7.18 16.14
N ALA A 143 13.54 -7.87 16.79
CA ALA A 143 13.84 -9.28 16.53
C ALA A 143 12.61 -10.21 16.62
N ALA A 144 11.58 -9.84 17.38
CA ALA A 144 10.33 -10.59 17.48
C ALA A 144 9.46 -10.57 16.21
N TYR A 145 9.67 -9.61 15.31
CA TYR A 145 8.97 -9.48 14.02
C TYR A 145 9.82 -9.96 12.83
N ASN A 146 11.00 -10.48 13.17
CA ASN A 146 11.95 -11.07 12.27
C ASN A 146 11.49 -12.52 12.06
N ASN A 147 10.68 -12.75 11.02
CA ASN A 147 10.37 -14.09 10.53
C ASN A 147 10.22 -14.05 9.01
N THR A 148 11.14 -14.72 8.31
CA THR A 148 11.23 -14.69 6.84
C THR A 148 9.95 -15.20 6.19
N GLU A 149 9.40 -16.30 6.72
CA GLU A 149 8.21 -16.93 6.17
C GLU A 149 6.98 -16.04 6.33
N MET A 150 6.78 -15.41 7.50
CA MET A 150 5.65 -14.49 7.72
C MET A 150 5.67 -13.31 6.75
N TRP A 151 6.84 -12.73 6.50
CA TRP A 151 6.98 -11.63 5.53
C TRP A 151 6.67 -12.07 4.10
N GLN A 152 7.24 -13.20 3.69
CA GLN A 152 6.98 -13.76 2.38
C GLN A 152 5.51 -14.09 2.19
N ARG A 153 4.89 -14.63 3.24
CA ARG A 153 3.47 -14.95 3.25
C ARG A 153 2.61 -13.71 3.16
N TYR A 154 2.92 -12.67 3.94
CA TYR A 154 2.23 -11.40 3.89
C TYR A 154 2.27 -10.79 2.48
N VAL A 155 3.44 -10.70 1.85
CA VAL A 155 3.53 -10.14 0.50
C VAL A 155 2.76 -10.97 -0.50
N LEU A 156 2.88 -12.30 -0.44
CA LEU A 156 2.11 -13.18 -1.31
C LEU A 156 0.61 -12.94 -1.12
N ASP A 157 0.11 -13.01 0.11
CA ASP A 157 -1.32 -12.82 0.38
C ASP A 157 -1.79 -11.39 0.04
N HIS A 158 -0.93 -10.38 0.13
CA HIS A 158 -1.23 -9.02 -0.32
C HIS A 158 -1.49 -8.98 -1.84
N GLU A 159 -0.57 -9.53 -2.64
CA GLU A 159 -0.75 -9.59 -4.10
C GLU A 159 -1.95 -10.48 -4.50
N LEU A 160 -2.17 -11.57 -3.76
CA LEU A 160 -3.37 -12.39 -3.91
C LEU A 160 -4.63 -11.64 -3.47
N GLY A 161 -4.53 -10.75 -2.49
CA GLY A 161 -5.58 -9.84 -2.06
C GLY A 161 -6.07 -8.97 -3.21
N HIS A 162 -5.15 -8.30 -3.92
CA HIS A 162 -5.47 -7.58 -5.17
C HIS A 162 -6.19 -8.50 -6.17
N ALA A 163 -5.74 -9.75 -6.28
CA ALA A 163 -6.38 -10.70 -7.18
C ALA A 163 -7.83 -11.01 -6.75
N VAL A 164 -8.08 -11.35 -5.49
CA VAL A 164 -9.40 -11.82 -5.08
C VAL A 164 -10.40 -10.69 -4.89
N THR A 165 -9.97 -9.48 -4.50
CA THR A 165 -10.91 -8.37 -4.22
C THR A 165 -11.28 -7.56 -5.46
N MET A 166 -10.39 -7.47 -6.47
CA MET A 166 -10.64 -6.67 -7.68
C MET A 166 -11.69 -7.25 -8.64
N LEU A 167 -12.28 -8.42 -8.36
CA LEU A 167 -13.32 -9.01 -9.22
C LEU A 167 -14.64 -8.21 -9.23
N LYS A 168 -14.83 -7.23 -8.32
CA LYS A 168 -16.08 -6.45 -8.17
C LYS A 168 -15.85 -4.95 -8.00
N ILE A 169 -15.13 -4.30 -8.93
CA ILE A 169 -14.93 -2.85 -8.87
C ILE A 169 -16.27 -2.11 -9.05
N ASN A 170 -16.82 -1.60 -7.95
CA ASN A 170 -17.96 -0.69 -7.97
C ASN A 170 -17.52 0.72 -8.37
N LYS A 171 -17.78 1.12 -9.63
CA LYS A 171 -17.43 2.43 -10.19
C LYS A 171 -17.96 3.64 -9.38
N GLN A 172 -19.05 3.49 -8.64
CA GLN A 172 -19.58 4.58 -7.81
C GLN A 172 -18.62 4.92 -6.65
N SER A 173 -17.91 3.91 -6.11
CA SER A 173 -16.89 4.10 -5.07
C SER A 173 -15.64 4.83 -5.59
N MET A 174 -15.41 4.84 -6.91
CA MET A 174 -14.25 5.51 -7.54
C MET A 174 -14.36 7.03 -7.57
N LYS A 175 -15.55 7.61 -7.35
CA LYS A 175 -15.75 9.07 -7.39
C LYS A 175 -15.32 9.78 -6.10
N THR A 176 -15.19 9.04 -5.00
CA THR A 176 -14.89 9.58 -3.67
C THR A 176 -13.63 8.98 -3.02
N SER A 177 -13.07 7.91 -3.60
CA SER A 177 -11.93 7.18 -3.07
C SER A 177 -10.65 7.41 -3.88
N SER A 178 -9.50 7.38 -3.22
CA SER A 178 -8.25 7.02 -3.88
C SER A 178 -8.34 5.55 -4.28
N PHE A 179 -8.50 5.25 -5.57
CA PHE A 179 -8.59 3.88 -6.06
C PHE A 179 -7.36 3.05 -5.67
N GLY A 180 -6.18 3.66 -5.77
CA GLY A 180 -4.93 3.04 -5.35
C GLY A 180 -4.98 2.68 -3.86
N ASN A 181 -5.27 3.65 -2.99
CA ASN A 181 -5.30 3.35 -1.55
C ASN A 181 -6.40 2.37 -1.15
N LYS A 182 -7.56 2.40 -1.79
CA LYS A 182 -8.61 1.41 -1.53
C LYS A 182 -8.14 0.00 -1.89
N ALA A 183 -7.53 -0.20 -3.05
CA ALA A 183 -6.99 -1.49 -3.47
C ALA A 183 -5.90 -1.97 -2.49
N GLU A 184 -5.00 -1.09 -2.08
CA GLU A 184 -3.99 -1.42 -1.06
C GLU A 184 -4.61 -1.79 0.30
N CYS A 185 -5.66 -1.08 0.72
CA CYS A 185 -6.41 -1.40 1.94
C CYS A 185 -7.10 -2.77 1.85
N GLU A 186 -7.65 -3.13 0.69
CA GLU A 186 -8.25 -4.44 0.45
C GLU A 186 -7.19 -5.55 0.55
N ALA A 187 -6.06 -5.37 -0.13
CA ALA A 187 -4.95 -6.30 -0.14
C ALA A 187 -4.34 -6.51 1.25
N ASP A 188 -4.02 -5.43 1.96
CA ASP A 188 -3.48 -5.50 3.32
C ASP A 188 -4.50 -6.08 4.31
N ALA A 189 -5.78 -5.70 4.23
CA ALA A 189 -6.80 -6.26 5.11
C ALA A 189 -6.95 -7.77 4.90
N TYR A 190 -7.00 -8.22 3.64
CA TYR A 190 -7.06 -9.64 3.30
C TYR A 190 -5.84 -10.39 3.84
N ALA A 191 -4.63 -9.89 3.56
CA ALA A 191 -3.39 -10.49 4.01
C ALA A 191 -3.34 -10.61 5.54
N MET A 192 -3.77 -9.59 6.27
CA MET A 192 -3.79 -9.60 7.74
C MET A 192 -4.85 -10.56 8.33
N ILE A 193 -6.02 -10.69 7.69
CA ILE A 193 -7.01 -11.69 8.11
C ILE A 193 -6.43 -13.10 7.96
N ARG A 194 -5.86 -13.39 6.78
CA ARG A 194 -5.23 -14.71 6.52
C ARG A 194 -4.03 -14.95 7.44
N HIS A 195 -3.27 -13.91 7.77
CA HIS A 195 -2.18 -13.98 8.75
C HIS A 195 -2.67 -14.48 10.10
N TYR A 196 -3.71 -13.87 10.68
CA TYR A 196 -4.27 -14.33 11.96
C TYR A 196 -4.79 -15.76 11.90
N GLN A 197 -5.41 -16.16 10.79
CA GLN A 197 -5.91 -17.52 10.62
C GLN A 197 -4.80 -18.58 10.62
N ARG A 198 -3.62 -18.25 10.05
CA ARG A 198 -2.48 -19.17 9.96
C ARG A 198 -1.58 -19.18 11.18
N TYR A 199 -1.26 -17.99 11.71
CA TYR A 199 -0.29 -17.85 12.81
C TYR A 199 -0.95 -17.65 14.18
N GLY A 200 -2.28 -17.62 14.23
CA GLY A 200 -3.07 -17.50 15.44
C GLY A 200 -3.27 -16.06 15.91
N SER A 201 -4.26 -15.89 16.78
CA SER A 201 -4.73 -14.59 17.27
C SER A 201 -3.72 -13.80 18.11
N GLN A 202 -2.66 -14.47 18.58
CA GLN A 202 -1.59 -13.85 19.40
C GLN A 202 -0.45 -13.26 18.57
N SER A 203 -0.48 -13.40 17.25
CA SER A 203 0.54 -12.81 16.38
C SER A 203 0.51 -11.28 16.46
N SER A 204 1.67 -10.68 16.69
CA SER A 204 1.87 -9.22 16.75
C SER A 204 2.37 -8.61 15.43
N PHE A 205 2.52 -9.43 14.39
CA PHE A 205 2.96 -8.99 13.06
C PHE A 205 2.03 -7.91 12.43
N PRO A 206 0.69 -8.00 12.54
CA PRO A 206 -0.18 -6.96 12.00
C PRO A 206 0.02 -5.56 12.63
N GLU A 207 0.31 -5.48 13.93
CA GLU A 207 0.66 -4.21 14.59
C GLU A 207 1.92 -3.60 13.99
N TYR A 208 2.92 -4.42 13.68
CA TYR A 208 4.12 -3.97 13.00
C TYR A 208 3.83 -3.44 11.59
N VAL A 209 3.05 -4.16 10.79
CA VAL A 209 2.66 -3.73 9.44
C VAL A 209 1.90 -2.40 9.49
N ARG A 210 0.94 -2.25 10.41
CA ARG A 210 0.20 -0.99 10.63
C ARG A 210 1.16 0.18 10.84
N ASP A 211 2.11 0.03 11.76
CA ASP A 211 3.05 1.08 12.14
C ASP A 211 4.02 1.38 10.99
N LEU A 212 4.47 0.34 10.28
CA LEU A 212 5.32 0.46 9.10
C LEU A 212 4.65 1.27 7.99
N ARG A 213 3.40 0.96 7.63
CA ARG A 213 2.64 1.72 6.62
C ARG A 213 2.51 3.19 7.02
N ASN A 214 2.33 3.48 8.31
CA ASN A 214 2.30 4.86 8.81
C ASN A 214 3.67 5.55 8.69
N MET A 215 4.75 4.87 9.07
CA MET A 215 6.10 5.41 8.96
C MET A 215 6.48 5.70 7.50
N ASN A 216 6.05 4.88 6.53
CA ASN A 216 6.33 5.11 5.11
C ASN A 216 5.62 6.34 4.55
N ALA A 217 4.38 6.60 4.97
CA ALA A 217 3.67 7.81 4.58
C ALA A 217 4.45 9.07 4.98
N VAL A 218 5.06 9.06 6.18
CA VAL A 218 5.90 10.16 6.67
C VAL A 218 7.25 10.19 5.95
N HIS A 219 7.99 9.09 5.96
CA HIS A 219 9.39 9.09 5.53
C HIS A 219 9.58 9.12 4.02
N LYS A 220 8.61 8.58 3.26
CA LYS A 220 8.72 8.35 1.82
C LYS A 220 7.58 8.93 1.01
N MET A 221 6.58 9.50 1.67
CA MET A 221 5.37 9.96 1.00
C MET A 221 4.65 8.81 0.27
N ASP A 222 4.75 7.59 0.81
CA ASP A 222 4.03 6.43 0.27
C ASP A 222 2.58 6.43 0.77
N VAL A 223 1.81 7.38 0.24
CA VAL A 223 0.44 7.65 0.69
C VAL A 223 -0.54 6.61 0.16
N THR A 224 -0.31 6.11 -1.06
CA THR A 224 -1.17 5.10 -1.66
C THR A 224 -1.19 3.84 -0.79
N HIS A 225 -0.05 3.43 -0.23
CA HIS A 225 -0.01 2.28 0.70
C HIS A 225 -0.25 2.65 2.17
N TRP A 226 -0.75 3.84 2.49
CA TRP A 226 -1.14 4.14 3.86
C TRP A 226 -2.44 3.41 4.22
N THR A 227 -2.31 2.17 4.67
CA THR A 227 -3.41 1.24 4.98
C THR A 227 -3.57 1.01 6.49
N SER A 228 -2.91 1.82 7.32
CA SER A 228 -2.86 1.65 8.78
C SER A 228 -4.26 1.57 9.42
N ARG A 229 -5.25 2.31 8.89
CA ARG A 229 -6.65 2.22 9.36
C ARG A 229 -7.27 0.84 9.08
N ALA A 230 -7.06 0.30 7.88
CA ALA A 230 -7.55 -1.01 7.48
C ALA A 230 -6.93 -2.11 8.34
N VAL A 231 -5.60 -2.07 8.52
CA VAL A 231 -4.88 -3.03 9.38
C VAL A 231 -5.35 -2.92 10.83
N GLN A 232 -5.54 -1.70 11.36
CA GLN A 232 -6.08 -1.49 12.71
C GLN A 232 -7.47 -2.11 12.88
N LYS A 233 -8.35 -1.94 11.88
CA LYS A 233 -9.68 -2.57 11.90
C LYS A 233 -9.60 -4.09 11.96
N VAL A 234 -8.67 -4.71 11.21
CA VAL A 234 -8.43 -6.17 11.28
C VAL A 234 -7.95 -6.58 12.67
N ILE A 235 -6.99 -5.85 13.27
CA ILE A 235 -6.51 -6.09 14.64
C ILE A 235 -7.67 -6.06 15.64
N ASP A 236 -8.57 -5.07 15.52
CA ASP A 236 -9.70 -4.93 16.42
C ASP A 236 -10.72 -6.08 16.27
N LEU A 237 -10.97 -6.54 15.03
CA LEU A 237 -11.81 -7.70 14.75
C LEU A 237 -11.19 -9.01 15.26
N ASN A 238 -9.87 -9.15 15.18
CA ASN A 238 -9.15 -10.29 15.76
C ASN A 238 -9.32 -10.35 17.28
N LYS A 239 -9.18 -9.21 17.97
CA LYS A 239 -9.41 -9.10 19.43
C LYS A 239 -10.84 -9.48 19.83
N GLN A 240 -11.79 -9.28 18.93
CA GLN A 240 -13.20 -9.69 19.09
C GLN A 240 -13.45 -11.15 18.73
N GLY A 241 -12.43 -11.91 18.32
CA GLY A 241 -12.54 -13.32 17.94
C GLY A 241 -13.24 -13.57 16.59
N GLN A 242 -13.35 -12.55 15.72
CA GLN A 242 -14.19 -12.63 14.52
C GLN A 242 -13.49 -13.22 13.29
N LEU A 243 -12.17 -13.43 13.33
CA LEU A 243 -11.39 -13.78 12.13
C LEU A 243 -11.15 -15.27 11.94
N GLN A 244 -10.99 -16.04 13.04
CA GLN A 244 -10.41 -17.39 12.97
C GLN A 244 -11.25 -18.37 12.15
N SER A 245 -12.58 -18.25 12.18
CA SER A 245 -13.51 -19.17 11.53
C SER A 245 -13.97 -18.71 10.14
N LEU A 246 -13.42 -17.62 9.60
CA LEU A 246 -13.83 -17.14 8.28
C LEU A 246 -13.29 -18.07 7.18
N MET A 247 -14.17 -18.49 6.28
CA MET A 247 -13.76 -19.09 5.01
C MET A 247 -12.98 -18.08 4.15
N PRO A 248 -12.13 -18.51 3.22
CA PRO A 248 -11.35 -17.60 2.37
C PRO A 248 -12.20 -16.54 1.65
N GLN A 249 -13.37 -16.92 1.13
CA GLN A 249 -14.31 -15.99 0.49
C GLN A 249 -14.89 -14.98 1.48
N GLN A 250 -15.16 -15.39 2.72
CA GLN A 250 -15.63 -14.50 3.78
C GLN A 250 -14.52 -13.52 4.21
N ALA A 251 -13.26 -13.98 4.24
CA ALA A 251 -12.11 -13.12 4.49
C ALA A 251 -11.95 -12.06 3.39
N ARG A 252 -12.08 -12.45 2.11
CA ARG A 252 -12.11 -11.52 0.96
C ARG A 252 -13.23 -10.49 1.12
N ASP A 253 -14.47 -10.94 1.35
CA ASP A 253 -15.63 -10.06 1.41
C ASP A 253 -15.53 -9.10 2.61
N LEU A 254 -14.99 -9.57 3.74
CA LEU A 254 -14.70 -8.72 4.89
C LEU A 254 -13.60 -7.69 4.59
N ALA A 255 -12.53 -8.07 3.88
CA ALA A 255 -11.46 -7.15 3.49
C ALA A 255 -12.00 -5.99 2.62
N VAL A 256 -12.89 -6.30 1.66
CA VAL A 256 -13.57 -5.27 0.84
C VAL A 256 -14.35 -4.30 1.72
N LYS A 257 -15.15 -4.82 2.66
CA LYS A 257 -15.92 -3.97 3.58
C LYS A 257 -15.02 -3.10 4.45
N ILE A 258 -13.92 -3.66 4.98
CA ILE A 258 -12.94 -2.89 5.77
C ILE A 258 -12.36 -1.74 4.93
N ALA A 259 -11.96 -2.01 3.69
CA ALA A 259 -11.41 -0.98 2.82
C ALA A 259 -12.44 0.11 2.49
N GLU A 260 -13.71 -0.25 2.24
CA GLU A 260 -14.80 0.72 2.06
C GLU A 260 -14.94 1.68 3.25
N GLU A 261 -14.77 1.17 4.47
CA GLU A 261 -14.87 1.97 5.70
C GLU A 261 -13.61 2.81 5.98
N THR A 262 -12.44 2.42 5.48
CA THR A 262 -11.14 2.93 5.99
C THR A 262 -10.26 3.62 4.96
N HIS A 263 -10.51 3.44 3.65
CA HIS A 263 -9.71 4.03 2.60
C HIS A 263 -9.67 5.56 2.65
N LEU A 264 -8.61 6.13 2.09
CA LEU A 264 -8.45 7.57 1.92
C LEU A 264 -9.36 8.10 0.81
N SER A 265 -9.99 9.24 1.08
CA SER A 265 -10.50 10.06 -0.02
C SER A 265 -9.36 10.61 -0.86
N THR A 266 -9.64 10.97 -2.11
CA THR A 266 -8.63 11.58 -2.98
C THR A 266 -8.12 12.93 -2.44
N ASP A 267 -8.98 13.67 -1.74
CA ASP A 267 -8.58 14.91 -1.06
C ASP A 267 -7.60 14.63 0.08
N ALA A 268 -7.84 13.59 0.87
CA ALA A 268 -6.92 13.16 1.91
C ALA A 268 -5.56 12.75 1.33
N GLU A 269 -5.54 11.88 0.30
CA GLU A 269 -4.29 11.45 -0.34
C GLU A 269 -3.47 12.64 -0.87
N HIS A 270 -4.13 13.61 -1.49
CA HIS A 270 -3.49 14.84 -1.95
C HIS A 270 -2.94 15.69 -0.80
N ASN A 271 -3.74 15.89 0.26
CA ASN A 271 -3.32 16.70 1.41
C ASN A 271 -2.13 16.07 2.13
N ILE A 272 -2.10 14.74 2.26
CA ILE A 272 -0.97 13.99 2.81
C ILE A 272 0.28 14.18 1.95
N THR A 273 0.16 13.96 0.64
CA THR A 273 1.26 14.16 -0.31
C THR A 273 1.82 15.58 -0.19
N LYS A 274 0.94 16.59 -0.19
CA LYS A 274 1.33 18.00 -0.07
C LYS A 274 2.03 18.31 1.27
N ALA A 275 1.56 17.72 2.37
CA ALA A 275 2.12 17.96 3.70
C ALA A 275 3.54 17.40 3.85
N PHE A 276 3.77 16.16 3.39
CA PHE A 276 5.05 15.47 3.61
C PHE A 276 6.07 15.69 2.48
N LYS A 277 5.66 16.08 1.27
CA LYS A 277 6.58 16.31 0.14
C LYS A 277 7.77 17.21 0.50
N PRO A 278 7.61 18.42 1.07
CA PRO A 278 8.74 19.28 1.36
C PRO A 278 9.74 18.64 2.33
N MET A 279 9.23 17.88 3.30
CA MET A 279 10.05 17.19 4.29
C MET A 279 10.91 16.11 3.62
N VAL A 280 10.32 15.23 2.81
CA VAL A 280 11.04 14.14 2.12
C VAL A 280 12.14 14.68 1.19
N PHE A 281 11.82 15.69 0.37
CA PHE A 281 12.81 16.32 -0.51
C PHE A 281 13.96 16.97 0.25
N ASN A 282 13.67 17.66 1.36
CA ASN A 282 14.71 18.27 2.19
C ASN A 282 15.60 17.24 2.89
N MET A 283 15.03 16.10 3.32
CA MET A 283 15.82 15.01 3.89
C MET A 283 16.73 14.35 2.87
N ALA A 284 16.27 14.17 1.63
CA ALA A 284 17.07 13.60 0.56
C ALA A 284 18.32 14.45 0.26
N ALA A 285 18.19 15.78 0.38
CA ALA A 285 19.26 16.74 0.07
C ALA A 285 20.34 16.91 1.16
N GLN A 286 20.10 16.46 2.40
CA GLN A 286 20.97 16.79 3.53
C GLN A 286 21.64 15.56 4.15
N LYS A 287 22.96 15.65 4.36
CA LYS A 287 23.71 14.67 5.15
C LYS A 287 23.55 14.99 6.64
N ARG A 288 23.02 14.05 7.41
CA ARG A 288 22.78 14.19 8.85
C ARG A 288 23.20 12.92 9.58
N THR A 289 23.49 13.05 10.87
CA THR A 289 23.58 11.87 11.76
C THR A 289 22.21 11.19 11.83
N GLU A 290 22.18 9.92 12.21
CA GLU A 290 20.93 9.17 12.35
C GLU A 290 20.01 9.79 13.42
N GLY A 291 20.57 10.20 14.57
CA GLY A 291 19.81 10.88 15.61
C GLY A 291 19.22 12.21 15.16
N ASP A 292 19.98 13.05 14.45
CA ASP A 292 19.46 14.32 13.93
C ASP A 292 18.41 14.14 12.84
N ARG A 293 18.52 13.06 12.06
CA ARG A 293 17.50 12.68 11.06
C ARG A 293 16.20 12.29 11.75
N VAL A 294 16.23 11.36 12.70
CA VAL A 294 15.05 10.93 13.47
C VAL A 294 14.41 12.11 14.19
N MET A 295 15.22 12.93 14.88
CA MET A 295 14.71 14.11 15.59
C MET A 295 14.07 15.13 14.66
N THR A 296 14.61 15.32 13.45
CA THR A 296 13.98 16.26 12.51
C THR A 296 12.69 15.72 11.91
N LEU A 297 12.56 14.41 11.72
CA LEU A 297 11.29 13.80 11.34
C LEU A 297 10.24 13.99 12.43
N ILE A 298 10.62 13.78 13.71
CA ILE A 298 9.77 14.03 14.87
C ILE A 298 9.34 15.51 14.92
N GLU A 299 10.28 16.44 14.82
CA GLU A 299 10.01 17.88 14.75
C GLU A 299 9.05 18.24 13.61
N SER A 300 9.31 17.70 12.42
CA SER A 300 8.52 18.00 11.23
C SER A 300 7.12 17.43 11.36
N ALA A 301 6.96 16.19 11.82
CA ALA A 301 5.66 15.59 12.06
C ALA A 301 4.88 16.33 13.15
N ALA A 302 5.52 16.72 14.25
CA ALA A 302 4.89 17.50 15.32
C ALA A 302 4.40 18.87 14.80
N ARG A 303 5.25 19.58 14.04
CA ARG A 303 4.89 20.87 13.44
C ARG A 303 3.76 20.74 12.40
N ILE A 304 3.90 19.80 11.46
CA ILE A 304 2.87 19.53 10.44
C ILE A 304 1.54 19.17 11.12
N GLY A 305 1.56 18.33 12.15
CA GLY A 305 0.38 17.97 12.93
C GLY A 305 -0.24 19.16 13.69
N ALA A 306 0.58 20.08 14.22
CA ALA A 306 0.09 21.30 14.85
C ALA A 306 -0.60 22.25 13.85
N GLU A 307 -0.09 22.34 12.62
CA GLU A 307 -0.54 23.33 11.63
C GLU A 307 -1.59 22.82 10.64
N THR A 308 -1.63 21.51 10.37
CA THR A 308 -2.45 20.92 9.29
C THR A 308 -3.94 21.17 9.49
N GLN A 309 -4.70 21.27 8.39
CA GLN A 309 -6.17 21.27 8.41
C GLN A 309 -6.75 19.93 7.93
N SER A 310 -5.91 18.99 7.50
CA SER A 310 -6.33 17.65 7.08
C SER A 310 -6.39 16.70 8.28
N PRO A 311 -7.55 16.07 8.56
CA PRO A 311 -7.66 15.04 9.59
C PRO A 311 -6.76 13.83 9.32
N ALA A 312 -6.60 13.40 8.06
CA ALA A 312 -5.72 12.27 7.76
C ALA A 312 -4.24 12.60 8.02
N VAL A 313 -3.78 13.80 7.68
CA VAL A 313 -2.42 14.27 8.02
C VAL A 313 -2.23 14.33 9.53
N LEU A 314 -3.22 14.85 10.26
CA LEU A 314 -3.18 14.93 11.72
C LEU A 314 -3.05 13.53 12.35
N GLU A 315 -3.84 12.58 11.86
CA GLU A 315 -3.78 11.18 12.31
C GLU A 315 -2.42 10.53 12.05
N ILE A 316 -1.89 10.67 10.83
CA ILE A 316 -0.55 10.14 10.48
C ILE A 316 0.52 10.69 11.42
N CYS A 317 0.49 12.00 11.69
CA CYS A 317 1.45 12.64 12.58
C CYS A 317 1.31 12.14 14.02
N LYS A 318 0.08 11.99 14.54
CA LYS A 318 -0.17 11.44 15.89
C LYS A 318 0.37 10.01 16.00
N LEU A 319 -0.04 9.13 15.09
CA LEU A 319 0.42 7.74 15.04
C LEU A 319 1.95 7.65 14.92
N TYR A 320 2.56 8.53 14.13
CA TYR A 320 4.00 8.55 13.96
C TYR A 320 4.72 8.89 15.27
N ILE A 321 4.31 9.98 15.93
CA ILE A 321 4.91 10.44 17.19
C ILE A 321 4.72 9.42 18.32
N GLU A 322 3.54 8.78 18.40
CA GLU A 322 3.26 7.75 19.40
C GLU A 322 4.13 6.50 19.24
N ARG A 323 4.53 6.16 18.01
CA ARG A 323 5.13 4.86 17.69
C ARG A 323 6.62 4.91 17.41
N ILE A 324 7.14 6.02 16.88
CA ILE A 324 8.54 6.10 16.42
C ILE A 324 9.56 5.74 17.52
N GLY A 325 9.26 6.01 18.79
CA GLY A 325 10.13 5.65 19.91
C GLY A 325 10.30 4.14 20.13
N GLN A 326 9.37 3.30 19.64
CA GLN A 326 9.48 1.83 19.68
C GLN A 326 10.49 1.30 18.66
N TYR A 327 10.74 2.11 17.63
CA TYR A 327 11.52 1.73 16.47
C TYR A 327 12.91 2.42 16.54
N ALA A 328 12.99 3.66 17.02
CA ALA A 328 14.24 4.36 17.21
C ALA A 328 15.07 3.77 18.37
N PRO A 329 16.40 3.61 18.21
CA PRO A 329 17.28 3.23 19.32
C PRO A 329 17.13 4.17 20.53
N ALA A 330 17.15 3.62 21.74
CA ALA A 330 16.97 4.37 22.99
C ALA A 330 18.03 5.48 23.19
N HIS A 331 19.20 5.34 22.57
CA HIS A 331 20.32 6.27 22.67
C HIS A 331 20.82 6.66 21.28
N LEU A 332 20.10 7.59 20.64
CA LEU A 332 20.58 8.25 19.42
C LEU A 332 21.23 9.59 19.78
N PRO A 333 22.55 9.78 19.56
CA PRO A 333 23.17 11.08 19.75
C PRO A 333 22.55 12.09 18.78
N GLN A 334 22.19 13.27 19.31
CA GLN A 334 21.50 14.32 18.58
C GLN A 334 22.05 15.70 19.01
N THR A 335 22.01 16.68 18.10
CA THR A 335 22.58 18.03 18.31
C THR A 335 21.52 19.13 18.47
N LYS A 336 20.26 18.76 18.73
CA LYS A 336 19.14 19.68 18.98
C LYS A 336 19.33 20.41 20.30
N THR A 337 19.06 21.71 20.27
CA THR A 337 19.09 22.57 21.44
C THR A 337 17.89 22.31 22.35
N ALA A 338 17.98 22.72 23.62
CA ALA A 338 16.87 22.63 24.56
C ALA A 338 15.64 23.43 24.10
N GLU A 339 15.84 24.52 23.37
CA GLU A 339 14.79 25.33 22.77
C GLU A 339 14.05 24.55 21.67
N ALA A 340 14.79 23.88 20.78
CA ALA A 340 14.19 23.08 19.71
C ALA A 340 13.35 21.91 20.27
N LEU A 341 13.84 21.26 21.32
CA LEU A 341 13.11 20.20 22.01
C LEU A 341 11.84 20.73 22.69
N ARG A 342 11.90 21.92 23.31
CA ARG A 342 10.71 22.58 23.90
C ARG A 342 9.66 22.92 22.86
N GLU A 343 10.06 23.48 21.71
CA GLU A 343 9.11 23.79 20.63
C GLU A 343 8.50 22.53 20.03
N THR A 344 9.29 21.46 19.87
CA THR A 344 8.79 20.15 19.44
C THR A 344 7.73 19.62 20.39
N ALA A 345 7.99 19.66 21.70
CA ALA A 345 7.04 19.21 22.71
C ALA A 345 5.76 20.05 22.73
N LYS A 346 5.87 21.37 22.52
CA LYS A 346 4.73 22.28 22.37
C LYS A 346 3.89 21.93 21.15
N ASN A 347 4.51 21.76 19.98
CA ASN A 347 3.81 21.37 18.75
C ASN A 347 3.14 20.00 18.89
N ALA A 348 3.82 19.02 19.50
CA ALA A 348 3.23 17.72 19.77
C ALA A 348 2.01 17.84 20.69
N LYS A 349 2.11 18.62 21.77
CA LYS A 349 0.98 18.88 22.67
C LYS A 349 -0.20 19.50 21.92
N GLU A 350 0.04 20.53 21.12
CA GLU A 350 -0.98 21.17 20.29
C GLU A 350 -1.64 20.13 19.36
N MET A 351 -0.84 19.41 18.57
CA MET A 351 -1.30 18.33 17.70
C MET A 351 -2.22 17.33 18.42
N PHE A 352 -1.83 16.81 19.59
CA PHE A 352 -2.62 15.82 20.33
C PHE A 352 -3.96 16.37 20.83
N THR A 353 -4.04 17.66 21.18
CA THR A 353 -5.28 18.29 21.63
C THR A 353 -6.27 18.61 20.51
N ARG A 354 -5.82 18.66 19.25
CA ARG A 354 -6.65 18.98 18.11
C ARG A 354 -7.54 17.82 17.68
N LYS A 355 -8.74 18.15 17.20
CA LYS A 355 -9.66 17.28 16.48
C LYS A 355 -10.07 17.97 15.19
N LEU A 356 -10.02 17.23 14.09
CA LEU A 356 -10.41 17.68 12.77
C LEU A 356 -11.30 16.58 12.22
N ASP A 357 -12.43 16.96 11.62
CA ASP A 357 -13.46 16.01 11.19
C ASP A 357 -13.75 16.10 9.69
N THR A 358 -13.18 17.07 8.98
CA THR A 358 -13.47 17.32 7.57
C THR A 358 -12.19 17.52 6.79
N GLU A 359 -12.03 16.78 5.69
CA GLU A 359 -10.91 16.97 4.77
C GLU A 359 -11.05 18.27 3.98
N PRO A 360 -10.00 19.11 3.95
CA PRO A 360 -9.94 20.24 3.02
C PRO A 360 -10.03 19.73 1.58
N VAL A 361 -11.02 20.24 0.84
CA VAL A 361 -11.23 19.89 -0.56
C VAL A 361 -10.06 20.38 -1.40
N MET A 362 -9.59 19.55 -2.33
CA MET A 362 -8.59 19.97 -3.31
C MET A 362 -9.13 21.16 -4.13
N GLY A 363 -8.37 22.25 -4.18
CA GLY A 363 -8.72 23.45 -4.94
C GLY A 363 -8.06 23.50 -6.33
N GLY A 364 -8.61 24.32 -7.22
CA GLY A 364 -7.97 24.74 -8.47
C GLY A 364 -7.75 23.63 -9.51
N LEU A 365 -6.66 23.74 -10.29
CA LEU A 365 -6.31 22.82 -11.37
C LEU A 365 -6.16 21.36 -10.92
N GLY A 366 -5.75 21.12 -9.68
CA GLY A 366 -5.64 19.76 -9.14
C GLY A 366 -6.99 19.06 -9.09
N ARG A 367 -8.04 19.77 -8.67
CA ARG A 367 -9.42 19.26 -8.68
C ARG A 367 -9.91 18.96 -10.08
N ILE A 368 -9.65 19.87 -11.03
CA ILE A 368 -10.05 19.69 -12.44
C ILE A 368 -9.36 18.47 -13.04
N LEU A 369 -8.06 18.29 -12.79
CA LEU A 369 -7.31 17.12 -13.25
C LEU A 369 -7.82 15.82 -12.60
N ARG A 370 -8.09 15.84 -11.29
CA ARG A 370 -8.70 14.71 -10.57
C ARG A 370 -10.05 14.34 -11.17
N ASP A 371 -10.96 15.30 -11.29
CA ASP A 371 -12.32 15.06 -11.78
C ASP A 371 -12.26 14.57 -13.24
N ALA A 372 -11.37 15.12 -14.07
CA ALA A 372 -11.11 14.62 -15.42
C ALA A 372 -10.53 13.19 -15.45
N MET A 373 -9.62 12.84 -14.52
CA MET A 373 -9.10 11.48 -14.38
C MET A 373 -10.18 10.50 -13.94
N ILE A 374 -11.03 10.88 -12.98
CA ILE A 374 -12.17 10.08 -12.51
C ILE A 374 -13.19 9.90 -13.63
N ASP A 375 -13.53 10.94 -14.38
CA ASP A 375 -14.43 10.86 -15.53
C ASP A 375 -13.83 9.96 -16.62
N ALA A 376 -12.53 10.11 -16.88
CA ALA A 376 -11.81 9.25 -17.80
C ALA A 376 -11.80 7.78 -17.34
N GLN A 377 -11.62 7.48 -16.05
CA GLN A 377 -11.59 6.12 -15.50
C GLN A 377 -12.98 5.50 -15.37
N SER A 378 -14.00 6.30 -15.06
CA SER A 378 -15.38 5.83 -14.90
C SER A 378 -16.05 5.50 -16.24
N GLY A 379 -15.51 6.01 -17.35
CA GLY A 379 -16.08 5.81 -18.69
C GLY A 379 -17.37 6.58 -18.93
N VAL A 380 -17.71 7.53 -18.05
CA VAL A 380 -18.85 8.43 -18.22
C VAL A 380 -18.35 9.68 -18.95
N ASN A 381 -18.83 9.89 -20.18
CA ASN A 381 -18.57 11.14 -20.91
C ASN A 381 -19.43 12.26 -20.31
N HIS A 382 -18.92 12.94 -19.27
CA HIS A 382 -19.47 14.24 -18.90
C HIS A 382 -18.81 15.34 -19.72
N PRO A 383 -19.57 16.29 -20.30
CA PRO A 383 -18.97 17.49 -20.86
C PRO A 383 -18.28 18.27 -19.73
N PRO A 384 -17.12 18.90 -19.98
CA PRO A 384 -16.35 19.59 -18.95
C PRO A 384 -17.24 20.59 -18.19
N GLN A 385 -17.34 20.43 -16.87
CA GLN A 385 -18.04 21.39 -16.02
C GLN A 385 -17.26 22.70 -16.03
N ASN A 386 -17.83 23.72 -16.67
CA ASN A 386 -17.24 25.05 -16.75
C ASN A 386 -17.52 25.82 -15.45
N ASP A 387 -16.66 25.63 -14.45
CA ASP A 387 -16.75 26.26 -13.13
C ASP A 387 -16.40 27.77 -13.12
N ASN A 388 -16.14 28.38 -14.28
CA ASN A 388 -15.98 29.83 -14.40
C ASN A 388 -17.28 30.64 -14.28
N ARG A 389 -18.42 30.02 -13.90
CA ARG A 389 -19.65 30.77 -13.60
C ARG A 389 -19.53 31.47 -12.25
N LYS A 390 -19.03 32.72 -12.29
CA LYS A 390 -19.02 33.71 -11.20
C LYS A 390 -20.42 34.12 -10.66
N GLN A 391 -21.46 33.31 -10.83
CA GLN A 391 -22.78 33.66 -10.29
C GLN A 391 -23.37 32.48 -9.51
N PRO A 392 -23.66 32.65 -8.20
CA PRO A 392 -24.41 31.67 -7.45
C PRO A 392 -25.78 31.43 -8.11
N PRO A 393 -26.33 30.21 -8.01
CA PRO A 393 -27.64 29.89 -8.59
C PRO A 393 -28.68 30.86 -8.03
N LYS A 394 -29.47 31.48 -8.94
CA LYS A 394 -30.57 32.36 -8.54
C LYS A 394 -31.54 31.56 -7.65
N PRO A 395 -31.99 32.13 -6.52
CA PRO A 395 -32.95 31.46 -5.65
C PRO A 395 -34.22 31.12 -6.44
N PRO A 396 -34.87 29.99 -6.12
CA PRO A 396 -36.09 29.57 -6.79
C PRO A 396 -37.16 30.66 -6.64
N LYS A 397 -37.87 30.95 -7.74
CA LYS A 397 -39.01 31.87 -7.69
C LYS A 397 -40.10 31.24 -6.82
N PRO A 398 -40.81 32.05 -6.00
CA PRO A 398 -41.94 31.55 -5.23
C PRO A 398 -43.02 30.97 -6.17
N PRO A 399 -43.73 29.91 -5.75
CA PRO A 399 -44.86 29.37 -6.51
C PRO A 399 -45.94 30.45 -6.68
N ARG A 400 -46.56 30.46 -7.87
CA ARG A 400 -47.71 31.31 -8.21
C ARG A 400 -49.02 30.67 -7.80
#